data_AF-A0A060Z8Z9-F1
#
_entry.id   AF-A0A060Z8Z9-F1
#
_cell.length_a   1.000
_cell.length_b   1.000
_cell.length_c   1.000
_cell.angle_alpha   90.00
_cell.angle_beta   90.00
_cell.angle_gamma   90.00
#
_symmetry.space_group_name_H-M   'P 1'
#
loop_
_entity.id
_entity.type
_entity.pdbx_description
1 polymer ?
#
loop_
_entity_poly.entity_id
_entity_poly.type
_entity_poly.pdbx_seq_one_letter_code
_entity_poly.pdbx_strand_id
1 'polypeptide(L)'
;MEIVLCNTHGSTCMLKTGVKEGPNKGKSFYLCGERQLGSPCDFTKVAGIPASHCLLHEDSMVELQTLIRSQQQQGYRLYYRCVLGKNAGQRWCGNVPWTAPEAEKRSPLSDRQLQPSSLPPERNPFKAPGKTDQTSEWKRLQDGGRLEDESKGRMRKVERRRGFTRV
;
A
#
# COMPACT_ATOMS: atom_id res chain seq x y z
N MET A 1 -10.83 -2.88 -4.71
CA MET A 1 -11.67 -4.05 -5.01
C MET A 1 -11.21 -4.67 -6.31
N GLU A 2 -11.27 -6.00 -6.43
CA GLU A 2 -10.94 -6.74 -7.65
C GLU A 2 -12.23 -7.25 -8.30
N ILE A 3 -12.17 -7.57 -9.60
CA ILE A 3 -13.26 -8.27 -10.29
C ILE A 3 -13.10 -9.76 -10.01
N VAL A 4 -14.00 -10.29 -9.18
CA VAL A 4 -14.09 -11.74 -8.90
C VAL A 4 -15.40 -12.23 -9.49
N LEU A 5 -15.34 -13.29 -10.30
CA LEU A 5 -16.52 -13.91 -10.89
C LEU A 5 -16.92 -15.16 -10.11
N CYS A 6 -18.22 -15.39 -9.98
CA CYS A 6 -18.74 -16.63 -9.43
C CYS A 6 -18.50 -17.79 -10.42
N ASN A 7 -17.97 -18.91 -9.94
CA ASN A 7 -17.72 -20.09 -10.78
C ASN A 7 -19.01 -20.73 -11.33
N THR A 8 -20.13 -20.57 -10.63
CA THR A 8 -21.41 -21.20 -10.99
C THR A 8 -22.25 -20.32 -11.92
N HIS A 9 -22.24 -19.00 -11.70
CA HIS A 9 -23.13 -18.06 -12.39
C HIS A 9 -22.42 -17.16 -13.40
N GLY A 10 -21.09 -17.07 -13.35
CA GLY A 10 -20.30 -16.15 -14.17
C GLY A 10 -20.53 -14.66 -13.85
N SER A 11 -21.33 -14.35 -12.83
CA SER A 11 -21.64 -12.98 -12.39
C SER A 11 -20.55 -12.41 -11.48
N THR A 12 -20.43 -11.08 -11.46
CA THR A 12 -19.50 -10.37 -10.58
C THR A 12 -19.91 -10.51 -9.12
N CYS A 13 -19.00 -11.02 -8.29
CA CYS A 13 -19.21 -11.14 -6.86
C CYS A 13 -19.24 -9.78 -6.16
N MET A 14 -20.04 -9.70 -5.10
CA MET A 14 -20.09 -8.57 -4.18
C MET A 14 -19.04 -8.76 -3.09
N LEU A 15 -18.42 -7.68 -2.63
CA LEU A 15 -17.51 -7.68 -1.49
C LEU A 15 -18.29 -7.29 -0.23
N LYS A 16 -18.38 -8.20 0.73
CA LYS A 16 -19.02 -7.98 2.02
C LYS A 16 -17.98 -7.89 3.13
N THR A 17 -18.08 -6.85 3.94
CA THR A 17 -17.17 -6.60 5.06
C THR A 17 -17.89 -6.86 6.38
N GLY A 18 -17.24 -7.60 7.27
CA GLY A 18 -17.77 -7.87 8.61
C GLY A 18 -17.72 -6.62 9.48
N VAL A 19 -18.89 -6.05 9.76
CA VAL A 19 -19.05 -4.85 10.61
C VAL A 19 -19.44 -5.18 12.06
N LYS A 20 -20.00 -6.39 12.28
CA LYS A 20 -20.40 -6.85 13.61
C LYS A 20 -19.20 -7.32 14.41
N GLU A 21 -19.29 -7.18 15.73
CA GLU A 21 -18.27 -7.69 16.64
C GLU A 21 -18.12 -9.21 16.48
N GLY A 22 -16.87 -9.69 16.45
CA GLY A 22 -16.53 -11.09 16.33
C GLY A 22 -15.31 -11.37 15.44
N PRO A 23 -15.01 -12.66 15.18
CA PRO A 23 -13.80 -13.08 14.45
C PRO A 23 -13.68 -12.55 13.01
N ASN A 24 -14.80 -12.08 12.45
CA ASN A 24 -14.91 -11.56 11.09
C ASN A 24 -14.98 -10.03 11.04
N LYS A 25 -14.91 -9.33 12.18
CA LYS A 25 -14.88 -7.86 12.20
C LYS A 25 -13.69 -7.35 11.40
N GLY A 26 -13.94 -6.44 10.46
CA GLY A 26 -12.94 -5.86 9.57
C GLY A 26 -12.46 -6.77 8.45
N LYS A 27 -12.92 -8.04 8.38
CA LYS A 27 -12.57 -8.97 7.29
C LYS A 27 -13.57 -8.84 6.15
N SER A 28 -13.05 -8.96 4.94
CA SER A 28 -13.82 -8.82 3.70
C SER A 28 -13.91 -10.16 2.96
N PHE A 29 -15.07 -10.44 2.37
CA PHE A 29 -15.36 -11.70 1.68
C PHE A 29 -16.13 -11.41 0.39
N TYR A 30 -15.70 -12.03 -0.71
CA TYR A 30 -16.46 -12.05 -1.96
C TYR A 30 -17.58 -13.09 -1.88
N LEU A 31 -18.78 -12.69 -2.25
CA LEU A 31 -20.00 -13.50 -2.24
C LEU A 31 -20.74 -13.36 -3.58
N CYS A 32 -21.39 -14.42 -4.05
CA CYS A 32 -22.21 -14.38 -5.26
C CYS A 32 -23.44 -13.46 -5.08
N GLY A 33 -23.75 -12.65 -6.11
CA GLY A 33 -24.94 -11.78 -6.17
C GLY A 33 -26.25 -12.53 -6.33
N GLU A 34 -26.22 -13.66 -7.04
CA GLU A 34 -27.40 -14.39 -7.49
C GLU A 34 -27.90 -15.44 -6.47
N ARG A 35 -27.35 -15.45 -5.25
CA ARG A 35 -27.77 -16.38 -4.17
C ARG A 35 -29.28 -16.33 -3.89
N GLN A 36 -29.96 -15.22 -4.20
CA GLN A 36 -31.39 -15.03 -3.94
C GLN A 36 -32.30 -15.27 -5.16
N LEU A 37 -31.76 -15.46 -6.36
CA LEU A 37 -32.52 -15.43 -7.62
C LEU A 37 -32.76 -16.81 -8.26
N GLY A 38 -32.85 -17.87 -7.45
CA GLY A 38 -33.39 -19.16 -7.89
C GLY A 38 -32.43 -20.37 -7.86
N SER A 39 -31.12 -20.18 -7.71
CA SER A 39 -30.21 -21.28 -7.36
C SER A 39 -29.35 -20.91 -6.16
N PRO A 40 -29.29 -21.76 -5.11
CA PRO A 40 -28.42 -21.50 -3.97
C PRO A 40 -26.96 -21.54 -4.45
N CYS A 41 -26.25 -20.43 -4.26
CA CYS A 41 -24.83 -20.33 -4.52
C CYS A 41 -24.07 -20.22 -3.20
N ASP A 42 -23.11 -21.10 -2.98
CA ASP A 42 -22.25 -21.08 -1.79
C ASP A 42 -20.84 -20.55 -2.05
N PHE A 43 -20.62 -19.94 -3.22
CA PHE A 43 -19.36 -19.30 -3.53
C PHE A 43 -19.03 -18.20 -2.52
N THR A 44 -17.96 -18.43 -1.75
CA THR A 44 -17.39 -17.48 -0.80
C THR A 44 -15.88 -17.51 -0.93
N LYS A 45 -15.25 -16.34 -1.09
CA LYS A 45 -13.78 -16.21 -1.16
C LYS A 45 -13.31 -15.12 -0.21
N VAL A 46 -12.29 -15.40 0.61
CA VAL A 46 -11.68 -14.38 1.48
C VAL A 46 -10.99 -13.33 0.60
N ALA A 47 -11.16 -12.06 0.94
CA ALA A 47 -10.53 -10.95 0.25
C ALA A 47 -9.42 -10.34 1.12
N GLY A 48 -8.26 -10.07 0.52
CA GLY A 48 -7.16 -9.33 1.15
C GLY A 48 -7.38 -7.81 1.18
N ILE A 49 -8.64 -7.36 1.11
CA ILE A 49 -8.99 -5.94 1.03
C ILE A 49 -9.36 -5.45 2.44
N PRO A 50 -8.67 -4.42 2.96
CA PRO A 50 -8.99 -3.85 4.27
C PRO A 50 -10.37 -3.17 4.25
N ALA A 51 -11.02 -3.14 5.41
CA ALA A 51 -12.27 -2.42 5.58
C ALA A 51 -12.08 -0.92 5.32
N SER A 52 -13.05 -0.29 4.65
CA SER A 52 -13.05 1.15 4.39
C SER A 52 -14.25 1.84 5.05
N HIS A 53 -14.13 3.14 5.28
CA HIS A 53 -15.22 3.98 5.77
C HIS A 53 -16.07 4.52 4.62
N CYS A 54 -17.31 4.89 4.92
CA CYS A 54 -18.22 5.46 3.94
C CYS A 54 -17.83 6.90 3.63
N LEU A 55 -17.83 7.27 2.34
CA LEU A 55 -17.53 8.65 1.94
C LEU A 55 -18.64 9.66 2.30
N LEU A 56 -19.85 9.19 2.62
CA LEU A 56 -20.96 10.04 3.07
C LEU A 56 -21.19 10.00 4.59
N HIS A 57 -20.67 8.97 5.24
CA HIS A 57 -20.84 8.75 6.67
C HIS A 57 -19.48 8.34 7.24
N GLU A 58 -18.64 9.33 7.54
CA GLU A 58 -17.21 9.13 7.83
C GLU A 58 -16.98 8.13 8.99
N ASP A 59 -17.86 8.10 9.99
CA ASP A 59 -17.77 7.20 11.15
C ASP A 59 -18.37 5.80 10.90
N SER A 60 -18.91 5.53 9.72
CA SER A 60 -19.62 4.29 9.41
C SER A 60 -18.86 3.44 8.41
N MET A 61 -18.54 2.21 8.82
CA MET A 61 -17.84 1.24 7.97
C MET A 61 -18.72 0.79 6.80
N VAL A 62 -18.11 0.64 5.62
CA VAL A 62 -18.74 0.06 4.43
C VAL A 62 -18.96 -1.43 4.67
N GLU A 63 -20.21 -1.88 4.57
CA GLU A 63 -20.58 -3.30 4.77
C GLU A 63 -20.70 -4.09 3.46
N LEU A 64 -21.00 -3.40 2.35
CA LEU A 64 -21.22 -4.04 1.06
C LEU A 64 -20.71 -3.17 -0.08
N GLN A 65 -20.02 -3.79 -1.03
CA GLN A 65 -19.55 -3.17 -2.25
C GLN A 65 -19.81 -4.08 -3.46
N THR A 66 -20.00 -3.49 -4.64
CA THR A 66 -20.13 -4.23 -5.90
C THR A 66 -19.58 -3.45 -7.09
N LEU A 67 -19.07 -4.16 -8.09
CA LEU A 67 -18.63 -3.60 -9.36
C LEU A 67 -19.70 -3.82 -10.42
N ILE A 68 -20.17 -2.73 -11.02
CA ILE A 68 -21.16 -2.75 -12.10
C ILE A 68 -20.53 -2.14 -13.34
N ARG A 69 -20.64 -2.83 -14.48
CA ARG A 69 -20.16 -2.33 -15.76
C ARG A 69 -21.05 -1.18 -16.24
N SER A 70 -20.46 -0.03 -16.52
CA SER A 70 -21.14 1.09 -17.15
C SER A 70 -21.12 0.93 -18.66
N GLN A 71 -22.29 0.95 -19.29
CA GLN A 71 -22.41 0.88 -20.75
C GLN A 71 -21.92 2.16 -21.45
N GLN A 72 -22.05 3.32 -20.79
CA GLN A 72 -21.73 4.63 -21.36
C GLN A 72 -20.22 4.96 -21.34
N GLN A 73 -19.46 4.44 -20.38
CA GLN A 73 -18.09 4.88 -20.08
C GLN A 73 -17.03 3.78 -20.27
N GLN A 74 -17.38 2.66 -20.94
CA GLN A 74 -16.50 1.51 -21.16
C GLN A 74 -15.67 1.08 -19.92
N GLY A 75 -16.26 1.14 -18.72
CA GLY A 75 -15.55 0.89 -17.46
C GLY A 75 -16.46 0.37 -16.36
N TYR A 76 -15.88 0.02 -15.21
CA TYR A 76 -16.66 -0.37 -14.03
C TYR A 76 -16.86 0.81 -13.09
N ARG A 77 -17.97 0.77 -12.36
CA ARG A 77 -18.23 1.64 -11.22
C ARG A 77 -18.35 0.80 -9.95
N LEU A 78 -17.69 1.26 -8.91
CA LEU A 78 -17.76 0.67 -7.58
C LEU A 78 -18.88 1.33 -6.80
N TYR A 79 -19.91 0.56 -6.49
CA TYR A 79 -20.99 0.98 -5.59
C TYR A 79 -20.68 0.51 -4.19
N TYR A 80 -21.01 1.33 -3.19
CA TYR A 80 -20.76 1.01 -1.79
C TYR A 80 -21.92 1.42 -0.89
N ARG A 81 -22.14 0.66 0.17
CA ARG A 81 -23.13 0.93 1.22
C ARG A 81 -22.53 0.66 2.59
N CYS A 82 -22.80 1.55 3.53
CA CYS A 82 -22.41 1.39 4.94
C CYS A 82 -23.57 0.94 5.83
N VAL A 83 -23.29 0.68 7.10
CA VAL A 83 -24.28 0.20 8.06
C VAL A 83 -25.40 1.23 8.26
N LEU A 84 -25.07 2.52 8.40
CA LEU A 84 -26.06 3.58 8.51
C LEU A 84 -26.98 3.65 7.28
N GLY A 85 -26.41 3.60 6.08
CA GLY A 85 -27.19 3.60 4.84
C GLY A 85 -28.14 2.40 4.73
N LYS A 86 -27.67 1.21 5.15
CA LYS A 86 -28.54 0.02 5.23
C LYS A 86 -29.67 0.20 6.23
N ASN A 87 -29.37 0.71 7.42
CA ASN A 87 -30.38 0.93 8.46
C ASN A 87 -31.41 2.00 8.04
N ALA A 88 -31.00 2.95 7.20
CA ALA A 88 -31.88 3.92 6.55
C ALA A 88 -32.66 3.37 5.34
N GLY A 89 -32.52 2.08 5.00
CA GLY A 89 -33.18 1.46 3.86
C GLY A 89 -32.60 1.83 2.49
N GLN A 90 -31.46 2.52 2.45
CA GLN A 90 -30.81 2.89 1.19
C GLN A 90 -30.15 1.67 0.54
N ARG A 91 -30.31 1.54 -0.78
CA ARG A 91 -29.65 0.47 -1.55
C ARG A 91 -28.14 0.65 -1.61
N TRP A 92 -27.68 1.87 -1.87
CA TRP A 92 -26.28 2.27 -1.99
C TRP A 92 -26.11 3.67 -1.40
N CYS A 93 -25.00 3.90 -0.70
CA CYS A 93 -24.66 5.25 -0.25
C CYS A 93 -24.11 6.08 -1.41
N GLY A 94 -23.26 5.49 -2.23
CA GLY A 94 -22.69 6.17 -3.39
C GLY A 94 -21.98 5.23 -4.35
N ASN A 95 -21.37 5.82 -5.37
CA ASN A 95 -20.53 5.11 -6.32
C ASN A 95 -19.35 5.96 -6.75
N VAL A 96 -18.24 5.30 -7.09
CA VAL A 96 -17.04 5.94 -7.62
C VAL A 96 -16.60 5.24 -8.92
N PRO A 97 -15.94 5.95 -9.84
CA PRO A 97 -15.25 5.31 -10.96
C PRO A 97 -14.27 4.26 -10.44
N TRP A 98 -14.21 3.10 -11.10
CA TRP A 98 -13.26 2.06 -10.77
C TRP A 98 -12.36 1.77 -11.96
N THR A 99 -11.06 1.79 -11.71
CA THR A 99 -10.04 1.33 -12.64
C THR A 99 -9.50 0.00 -12.13
N ALA A 100 -9.20 -0.92 -13.05
CA ALA A 100 -8.54 -2.15 -12.67
C ALA A 100 -7.17 -1.81 -12.08
N PRO A 101 -6.78 -2.39 -10.93
CA PRO A 101 -5.39 -2.36 -10.52
C PRO A 101 -4.60 -2.98 -11.67
N GLU A 102 -3.69 -2.21 -12.26
CA GLU A 102 -2.88 -2.67 -13.38
C GLU A 102 -2.15 -3.94 -12.94
N ALA A 103 -2.59 -5.10 -13.45
CA ALA A 103 -1.78 -6.30 -13.41
C ALA A 103 -0.50 -5.91 -14.12
N GLU A 104 0.63 -5.90 -13.40
CA GLU A 104 1.94 -5.47 -13.87
C GLU A 104 2.07 -5.64 -15.38
N LYS A 105 1.88 -4.55 -16.12
CA LYS A 105 2.50 -4.48 -17.43
C LYS A 105 3.98 -4.57 -17.13
N ARG A 106 4.57 -5.75 -17.37
CA ARG A 106 5.97 -5.83 -17.75
C ARG A 106 6.21 -4.66 -18.70
N SER A 107 6.96 -3.67 -18.25
CA SER A 107 7.33 -2.51 -19.02
C SER A 107 7.97 -3.02 -20.32
N PRO A 108 7.40 -2.80 -21.51
CA PRO A 108 8.05 -3.21 -22.75
C PRO A 108 9.09 -2.15 -23.17
N LEU A 109 9.91 -1.65 -22.24
CA LEU A 109 10.98 -0.68 -22.52
C LEU A 109 12.36 -1.10 -22.00
N SER A 110 12.51 -2.31 -21.50
CA SER A 110 13.81 -2.90 -21.21
C SER A 110 14.19 -3.91 -22.29
N ASP A 111 14.23 -3.49 -23.56
CA ASP A 111 15.16 -4.02 -24.56
C ASP A 111 14.97 -3.31 -25.90
N ARG A 112 15.73 -2.25 -26.15
CA ARG A 112 16.44 -2.10 -27.43
C ARG A 112 17.50 -1.01 -27.38
N GLN A 113 18.75 -1.50 -27.35
CA GLN A 113 19.81 -1.09 -28.27
C GLN A 113 20.61 0.18 -27.96
N LEU A 114 21.66 -0.02 -27.16
CA LEU A 114 23.05 0.41 -27.40
C LEU A 114 23.33 1.56 -28.40
N GLN A 115 23.80 2.69 -27.82
CA GLN A 115 24.77 3.71 -28.32
C GLN A 115 24.31 4.77 -29.34
N PRO A 116 24.99 5.95 -29.46
CA PRO A 116 25.78 6.73 -28.50
C PRO A 116 25.34 8.22 -28.40
N SER A 117 25.84 8.89 -27.36
CA SER A 117 25.72 10.32 -27.02
C SER A 117 25.98 11.31 -28.17
N SER A 118 25.11 12.31 -28.31
CA SER A 118 25.47 13.57 -29.00
C SER A 118 24.57 14.75 -28.57
N LEU A 119 24.54 15.05 -27.26
CA LEU A 119 24.24 16.42 -26.83
C LEU A 119 25.57 17.09 -26.51
N PRO A 120 25.93 18.21 -27.16
CA PRO A 120 27.13 18.94 -26.77
C PRO A 120 26.92 19.49 -25.34
N PRO A 121 27.92 19.42 -24.46
CA PRO A 121 27.81 20.01 -23.13
C PRO A 121 27.68 21.52 -23.28
N GLU A 122 26.54 22.09 -22.89
CA GLU A 122 26.40 23.54 -22.79
C GLU A 122 27.49 24.09 -21.86
N ARG A 123 28.35 24.95 -22.42
CA ARG A 123 29.35 25.66 -21.64
C ARG A 123 28.64 26.70 -20.77
N ASN A 124 28.80 26.56 -19.46
CA ASN A 124 28.38 27.56 -18.48
C ASN A 124 28.94 28.95 -18.87
N PRO A 125 28.10 29.98 -19.13
CA PRO A 125 28.50 31.24 -19.75
C PRO A 125 29.49 32.11 -18.95
N PHE A 126 29.78 31.76 -17.68
CA PHE A 126 30.60 32.59 -16.79
C PHE A 126 32.03 32.08 -16.54
N LYS A 127 32.51 31.04 -17.25
CA LYS A 127 33.89 30.55 -17.06
C LYS A 127 34.79 30.80 -18.26
N ALA A 128 35.76 31.70 -18.07
CA ALA A 128 36.87 31.94 -18.98
C ALA A 128 37.77 30.69 -19.11
N PRO A 129 38.34 30.40 -20.30
CA PRO A 129 39.11 29.18 -20.54
C PRO A 129 40.52 29.27 -19.97
N GLY A 130 40.75 28.59 -18.85
CA GLY A 130 42.08 28.30 -18.31
C GLY A 130 42.68 27.06 -18.98
N LYS A 131 43.98 27.13 -19.26
CA LYS A 131 44.77 26.23 -20.12
C LYS A 131 44.97 24.83 -19.53
N THR A 132 45.31 23.95 -20.46
CA THR A 132 45.57 22.51 -20.46
C THR A 132 46.49 21.96 -19.34
N ASP A 133 46.27 20.67 -19.07
CA ASP A 133 47.26 19.59 -18.92
C ASP A 133 47.69 19.13 -17.52
N GLN A 134 47.63 17.79 -17.37
CA GLN A 134 48.37 16.92 -16.43
C GLN A 134 47.97 17.02 -14.95
N THR A 135 47.94 15.98 -14.12
CA THR A 135 48.36 14.57 -14.15
C THR A 135 47.66 13.94 -12.93
N SER A 136 47.13 12.72 -13.03
CA SER A 136 47.65 11.50 -12.38
C SER A 136 47.86 11.56 -10.86
N GLU A 137 47.54 10.44 -10.21
CA GLU A 137 47.97 10.03 -8.86
C GLU A 137 47.12 10.47 -7.65
N TRP A 138 46.24 9.57 -7.17
CA TRP A 138 45.96 9.45 -5.71
C TRP A 138 45.26 8.14 -5.31
N LYS A 139 45.35 7.09 -6.12
CA LYS A 139 44.96 5.75 -5.65
C LYS A 139 46.22 5.02 -5.21
N ARG A 140 46.59 5.11 -3.92
CA ARG A 140 47.21 4.01 -3.13
C ARG A 140 47.79 4.41 -1.76
N LEU A 141 47.35 3.64 -0.74
CA LEU A 141 47.99 3.29 0.55
C LEU A 141 47.88 4.27 1.73
N GLN A 142 47.17 3.83 2.79
CA GLN A 142 47.72 3.47 4.12
C GLN A 142 46.55 2.97 4.99
N ASP A 143 46.44 1.66 5.26
CA ASP A 143 47.20 0.83 6.22
C ASP A 143 46.62 0.93 7.65
N GLY A 144 46.53 -0.21 8.32
CA GLY A 144 45.78 -0.40 9.56
C GLY A 144 46.65 -0.79 10.75
N GLY A 145 46.09 -0.55 11.94
CA GLY A 145 46.44 -1.23 13.20
C GLY A 145 47.52 -0.58 14.06
N ARG A 146 47.23 -0.33 15.35
CA ARG A 146 47.52 -1.25 16.49
C ARG A 146 47.22 -0.58 17.85
N LEU A 147 47.07 -1.46 18.85
CA LEU A 147 46.79 -1.37 20.31
C LEU A 147 47.62 -0.29 21.06
N GLU A 148 47.20 0.24 22.24
CA GLU A 148 47.42 -0.24 23.63
C GLU A 148 46.77 0.82 24.60
N ASP A 149 45.88 0.52 25.54
CA ASP A 149 45.99 0.06 26.97
C ASP A 149 46.23 1.14 28.07
N GLU A 150 45.51 0.96 29.20
CA GLU A 150 45.66 1.52 30.57
C GLU A 150 45.53 3.06 30.82
N SER A 151 45.06 3.63 31.94
CA SER A 151 44.34 3.22 33.17
C SER A 151 44.16 4.46 34.09
N LYS A 152 43.24 4.38 35.08
CA LYS A 152 43.11 5.17 36.34
C LYS A 152 42.55 6.62 36.22
N GLY A 153 41.63 7.11 37.06
CA GLY A 153 40.91 6.58 38.23
C GLY A 153 40.38 7.73 39.13
N ARG A 154 39.36 7.40 39.95
CA ARG A 154 38.89 8.06 41.21
C ARG A 154 37.81 9.17 41.07
N MET A 155 36.50 8.92 41.26
CA MET A 155 35.72 8.51 42.45
C MET A 155 35.43 9.64 43.47
N ARG A 156 34.14 9.95 43.70
CA ARG A 156 33.58 10.19 45.05
C ARG A 156 32.09 9.90 45.11
N LYS A 157 31.75 9.17 46.17
CA LYS A 157 30.51 8.51 46.55
C LYS A 157 29.80 9.40 47.57
N VAL A 158 28.48 9.56 47.49
CA VAL A 158 27.64 9.93 48.63
C VAL A 158 26.54 8.89 48.77
N GLU A 159 26.52 8.27 49.94
CA GLU A 159 25.59 7.25 50.38
C GLU A 159 24.79 7.79 51.57
N ARG A 160 23.50 7.45 51.65
CA ARG A 160 22.67 7.27 52.86
C ARG A 160 21.34 6.65 52.39
N ARG A 161 21.09 5.33 52.54
CA ARG A 161 20.52 4.61 53.71
C ARG A 161 19.24 5.27 54.24
N ARG A 162 18.12 4.61 54.55
CA ARG A 162 17.65 3.21 54.68
C ARG A 162 16.12 3.30 54.89
N GLY A 163 15.37 2.25 54.61
CA GLY A 163 13.99 2.12 55.11
C GLY A 163 13.20 0.99 54.46
N PHE A 164 13.49 -0.25 54.87
CA PHE A 164 12.71 -1.44 54.53
C PHE A 164 11.96 -1.86 55.80
N THR A 165 10.64 -1.98 55.73
CA THR A 165 9.85 -2.75 56.70
C THR A 165 8.69 -3.40 55.95
N ARG A 166 8.67 -4.73 55.98
CA ARG A 166 7.51 -5.58 55.68
C ARG A 166 7.42 -6.58 56.82
N VAL A 167 6.26 -6.59 57.49
CA VAL A 167 5.45 -7.71 58.03
C VAL A 167 4.36 -7.05 58.85
#